data_AF-H0XKX0-F1
#
_entry.id   AF-H0XKX0-F1
#
_cell.length_a   1.000
_cell.length_b   1.000
_cell.length_c   1.000
_cell.angle_alpha   90.00
_cell.angle_beta   90.00
_cell.angle_gamma   90.00
#
_symmetry.space_group_name_H-M   'P 1'
#
loop_
_entity.id
_entity.type
_entity.pdbx_description
1 polymer ?
#
loop_
_entity_poly.entity_id
_entity_poly.type
_entity_poly.pdbx_seq_one_letter_code
_entity_poly.pdbx_strand_id
1 'polypeptide(L)'
;MAIPRPRCSEHLPFLCILGLTVVVPSLLFYALLWKAGNLTDLSNLRIGFYNFCLWNEDTSSLQCLQFPELEALGIPRVGLALARFGVYGALVLTLFAPLSLLLAWCNSDKEQWKLAVGFLAAASVLLSSGLGLFLSYVWKWVRLSLLGPGFLALGCAQALLILLIMAAVAFPPRAEKDKSRLESC
;
A
#
# COMPACT_ATOMS: atom_id res chain seq x y z
N MET A 1 -42.56 9.32 21.30
CA MET A 1 -42.00 8.09 20.67
C MET A 1 -40.53 8.32 20.40
N ALA A 2 -39.64 7.68 21.17
CA ALA A 2 -38.22 7.70 20.89
C ALA A 2 -37.94 6.59 19.86
N ILE A 3 -37.53 6.98 18.65
CA ILE A 3 -37.12 6.04 17.61
C ILE A 3 -35.79 5.43 18.09
N PRO A 4 -35.68 4.10 18.28
CA PRO A 4 -34.41 3.50 18.66
C PRO A 4 -33.44 3.70 17.51
N ARG A 5 -32.38 4.50 17.73
CA ARG A 5 -31.28 4.59 16.77
C ARG A 5 -30.69 3.18 16.60
N PRO A 6 -30.50 2.69 15.37
CA PRO A 6 -29.91 1.38 15.16
C PRO A 6 -28.45 1.41 15.63
N ARG A 7 -28.17 0.66 16.70
CA ARG A 7 -26.83 0.43 17.30
C ARG A 7 -25.77 0.00 16.26
N CYS A 8 -26.21 -0.50 15.11
CA CYS A 8 -25.38 -0.85 13.95
C CYS A 8 -24.65 0.35 13.30
N SER A 9 -25.22 1.57 13.38
CA SER A 9 -24.63 2.78 12.77
C SER A 9 -23.34 3.23 13.45
N GLU A 10 -23.19 2.96 14.76
CA GLU A 10 -22.05 3.43 15.56
C GLU A 10 -20.79 2.56 15.37
N HIS A 11 -20.95 1.28 15.01
CA HIS A 11 -19.83 0.34 14.80
C HIS A 11 -19.40 0.21 13.33
N LEU A 12 -20.24 0.63 12.38
CA LEU A 12 -19.92 0.62 10.95
C LEU A 12 -18.59 1.30 10.59
N PRO A 13 -18.25 2.53 11.07
CA PRO A 13 -16.99 3.17 10.71
C PRO A 13 -15.77 2.38 11.22
N PHE A 14 -15.87 1.78 12.40
CA PHE A 14 -14.81 0.94 12.95
C PHE A 14 -14.60 -0.33 12.13
N LEU A 15 -15.69 -1.02 11.75
CA LEU A 15 -15.64 -2.19 10.87
C LEU A 15 -15.05 -1.84 9.50
N CYS A 16 -15.38 -0.67 8.95
CA CYS A 16 -14.77 -0.18 7.71
C CYS A 16 -13.26 0.07 7.86
N ILE A 17 -12.83 0.71 8.95
CA ILE A 17 -11.40 0.92 9.26
C ILE A 17 -10.69 -0.43 9.35
N LEU A 18 -11.25 -1.39 10.08
CA LEU A 18 -10.68 -2.73 10.23
C LEU A 18 -10.64 -3.50 8.90
N GLY A 19 -11.67 -3.37 8.06
CA GLY A 19 -11.66 -3.95 6.72
C GLY A 19 -10.56 -3.36 5.85
N LEU A 20 -10.43 -2.03 5.84
CA LEU A 20 -9.40 -1.32 5.07
C LEU A 20 -7.98 -1.69 5.53
N THR A 21 -7.75 -1.87 6.83
CA THR A 21 -6.43 -2.26 7.36
C THR A 21 -6.01 -3.66 6.96
N VAL A 22 -6.96 -4.53 6.56
CA VAL A 22 -6.67 -5.85 5.99
C VAL A 22 -6.52 -5.78 4.46
N VAL A 23 -7.40 -5.02 3.80
CA VAL A 23 -7.41 -4.92 2.33
C VAL A 23 -6.15 -4.26 1.78
N VAL A 24 -5.68 -3.17 2.39
CA VAL A 24 -4.47 -2.45 1.94
C VAL A 24 -3.23 -3.36 1.91
N PRO A 25 -2.82 -4.02 3.02
CA PRO A 25 -1.67 -4.90 2.97
C PRO A 25 -1.91 -6.08 2.02
N SER A 26 -3.13 -6.62 1.93
CA SER A 26 -3.44 -7.69 0.97
C SER A 26 -3.16 -7.28 -0.49
N LEU A 27 -3.53 -6.05 -0.87
CA LEU A 27 -3.23 -5.51 -2.20
C LEU A 27 -1.72 -5.30 -2.39
N LEU A 28 -1.01 -4.83 -1.37
CA LEU A 28 0.45 -4.68 -1.42
C LEU A 28 1.14 -6.04 -1.54
N PHE A 29 0.72 -7.06 -0.79
CA PHE A 29 1.18 -8.44 -0.92
C PHE A 29 0.95 -8.98 -2.33
N TYR A 30 -0.25 -8.77 -2.86
CA TYR A 30 -0.58 -9.17 -4.22
C TYR A 30 0.33 -8.50 -5.25
N ALA A 31 0.51 -7.18 -5.17
CA ALA A 31 1.32 -6.46 -6.14
C ALA A 31 2.83 -6.77 -6.02
N LEU A 32 3.35 -6.78 -4.80
CA LEU A 32 4.80 -6.83 -4.54
C LEU A 32 5.34 -8.25 -4.48
N LEU A 33 4.62 -9.17 -3.83
CA LEU A 33 5.09 -10.55 -3.69
C LEU A 33 4.48 -11.45 -4.75
N TRP A 34 3.15 -11.46 -4.90
CA TRP A 34 2.48 -12.37 -5.85
C TRP A 34 2.74 -12.00 -7.32
N LYS A 35 2.70 -10.72 -7.66
CA LYS A 35 3.04 -10.19 -8.99
C LYS A 35 4.50 -9.76 -9.12
N ALA A 36 5.36 -10.15 -8.16
CA ALA A 36 6.79 -9.85 -8.13
C ALA A 36 7.15 -8.35 -8.27
N GLY A 37 6.21 -7.45 -7.95
CA GLY A 37 6.39 -6.01 -8.12
C GLY A 37 6.43 -5.57 -9.59
N ASN A 38 5.88 -6.37 -10.51
CA ASN A 38 5.81 -6.02 -11.92
C ASN A 38 4.67 -5.01 -12.16
N LEU A 39 5.03 -3.85 -12.71
CA LEU A 39 4.08 -2.83 -13.19
C LEU A 39 3.55 -3.20 -14.57
N THR A 40 4.36 -3.83 -15.41
CA THR A 40 3.96 -4.38 -16.70
C THR A 40 4.39 -5.85 -16.77
N ASP A 41 3.52 -6.72 -17.28
CA ASP A 41 3.77 -8.16 -17.38
C ASP A 41 3.21 -8.69 -18.71
N LEU A 42 3.84 -8.26 -19.79
CA LEU A 42 3.54 -8.65 -21.16
C LEU A 42 4.61 -9.61 -21.68
N SER A 43 4.26 -10.42 -22.68
CA SER A 43 5.18 -11.38 -23.32
C SER A 43 6.38 -10.73 -24.00
N ASN A 44 6.32 -9.43 -24.29
CA ASN A 44 7.37 -8.64 -24.90
C ASN A 44 7.92 -7.54 -23.97
N LEU A 45 7.36 -7.34 -22.77
CA LEU A 45 7.78 -6.29 -21.86
C LEU A 45 7.44 -6.63 -20.42
N ARG A 46 8.46 -6.73 -19.57
CA ARG A 46 8.27 -6.92 -18.13
C ARG A 46 9.08 -5.89 -17.36
N ILE A 47 8.39 -4.92 -16.76
CA ILE A 47 9.00 -3.87 -15.96
C ILE A 47 8.47 -3.97 -14.53
N GLY A 48 9.36 -4.18 -13.58
CA GLY A 48 9.06 -4.24 -12.16
C GLY A 48 10.23 -3.76 -11.32
N PHE A 49 10.02 -3.70 -10.01
CA PHE A 49 11.04 -3.23 -9.08
C PHE A 49 12.30 -4.08 -9.11
N TYR A 50 12.17 -5.40 -9.31
CA TYR A 50 13.29 -6.35 -9.36
C TYR A 50 13.54 -6.95 -10.75
N ASN A 51 12.52 -6.98 -11.60
CA ASN A 51 12.60 -7.59 -12.92
C ASN A 51 12.53 -6.49 -13.99
N PHE A 52 13.56 -6.36 -14.80
CA PHE A 52 13.60 -5.41 -15.90
C PHE A 52 13.94 -6.14 -17.18
N CYS A 53 12.93 -6.54 -17.95
CA CYS A 53 13.13 -7.33 -19.16
C CYS A 53 12.50 -6.64 -20.36
N LEU A 54 13.32 -6.39 -21.37
CA LEU A 54 12.94 -5.77 -22.64
C LEU A 54 13.03 -6.81 -23.75
N TRP A 55 12.18 -6.69 -24.76
CA TRP A 55 12.29 -7.49 -25.97
C TRP A 55 13.57 -7.12 -26.73
N ASN A 56 14.40 -8.11 -27.03
CA ASN A 56 15.58 -7.93 -27.88
C ASN A 56 15.27 -8.52 -29.27
N GLU A 57 15.26 -7.66 -30.28
CA GLU A 57 14.99 -8.05 -31.67
C GLU A 57 16.07 -8.98 -32.23
N ASP A 58 17.34 -8.79 -31.87
CA ASP A 58 18.48 -9.57 -32.37
C ASP A 58 18.42 -11.03 -31.92
N THR A 59 17.93 -11.28 -30.71
CA THR A 59 17.80 -12.63 -30.15
C THR A 59 16.39 -13.19 -30.24
N SER A 60 15.43 -12.39 -30.73
CA SER A 60 14.00 -12.71 -30.73
C SER A 60 13.51 -13.24 -29.38
N SER A 61 14.05 -12.68 -28.28
CA SER A 61 13.84 -13.18 -26.92
C SER A 61 13.75 -12.05 -25.90
N LEU A 62 13.12 -12.34 -24.76
CA LEU A 62 12.98 -11.39 -23.66
C LEU A 62 14.29 -11.36 -22.86
N GLN A 63 15.02 -10.23 -22.92
CA GLN A 63 16.29 -10.08 -22.23
C GLN A 63 16.09 -9.31 -20.93
N CYS A 64 16.39 -9.96 -19.80
CA CYS A 64 16.38 -9.32 -18.48
C CYS A 64 17.71 -8.63 -18.22
N LEU A 65 17.64 -7.33 -18.00
CA LEU A 65 18.76 -6.44 -17.77
C LEU A 65 19.11 -6.44 -16.27
N GLN A 66 20.41 -6.37 -15.98
CA GLN A 66 20.93 -6.21 -14.64
C GLN A 66 21.74 -4.91 -14.55
N PHE A 67 22.45 -4.71 -13.45
CA PHE A 67 23.46 -3.66 -13.39
C PHE A 67 24.77 -4.25 -13.93
N PRO A 68 25.46 -3.58 -14.87
CA PRO A 68 25.43 -2.13 -15.18
C PRO A 68 24.47 -1.70 -16.31
N GLU A 69 23.79 -2.60 -16.99
CA GLU A 69 22.98 -2.29 -18.18
C GLU A 69 21.81 -1.33 -17.87
N LEU A 70 21.18 -1.46 -16.70
CA LEU A 70 20.14 -0.53 -16.22
C LEU A 70 20.67 0.90 -16.06
N GLU A 71 21.91 1.06 -15.59
CA GLU A 71 22.53 2.37 -15.41
C GLU A 71 22.84 3.03 -16.76
N ALA A 72 23.31 2.24 -17.73
CA ALA A 72 23.49 2.72 -19.10
C ALA A 72 22.16 3.20 -19.73
N LEU A 73 21.04 2.63 -19.31
CA LEU A 73 19.70 3.06 -19.71
C LEU A 73 19.15 4.22 -18.87
N GLY A 74 19.93 4.80 -17.96
CA GLY A 74 19.56 5.96 -17.15
C GLY A 74 18.75 5.62 -15.89
N ILE A 75 18.73 4.35 -15.45
CA ILE A 75 18.12 3.94 -14.18
C ILE A 75 19.23 3.87 -13.11
N PRO A 76 19.34 4.85 -12.20
CA PRO A 76 20.39 4.85 -11.20
C PRO A 76 20.14 3.74 -10.16
N ARG A 77 21.18 2.97 -9.82
CA ARG A 77 21.09 1.92 -8.80
C ARG A 77 20.57 2.43 -7.45
N VAL A 78 21.04 3.60 -7.02
CA VAL A 78 20.60 4.24 -5.77
C VAL A 78 19.13 4.64 -5.84
N GLY A 79 18.70 5.22 -6.97
CA GLY A 79 17.29 5.59 -7.15
C GLY A 79 16.37 4.37 -7.14
N LEU A 80 16.77 3.28 -7.78
CA LEU A 80 16.01 2.02 -7.75
C LEU A 80 15.96 1.42 -6.34
N ALA A 81 17.06 1.49 -5.59
CA ALA A 81 17.09 1.05 -4.19
C ALA A 81 16.15 1.89 -3.31
N LEU A 82 16.12 3.21 -3.50
CA LEU A 82 15.20 4.11 -2.80
C LEU A 82 13.73 3.82 -3.15
N ALA A 83 13.43 3.57 -4.43
CA ALA A 83 12.09 3.20 -4.87
C ALA A 83 11.63 1.89 -4.21
N ARG A 84 12.51 0.87 -4.17
CA ARG A 84 12.25 -0.39 -3.47
C ARG A 84 12.03 -0.16 -1.98
N PHE A 85 12.90 0.62 -1.34
CA PHE A 85 12.77 0.96 0.07
C PHE A 85 11.43 1.62 0.36
N GLY A 86 10.98 2.57 -0.47
CA GLY A 86 9.67 3.22 -0.31
C GLY A 86 8.52 2.23 -0.40
N VAL A 87 8.46 1.45 -1.48
CA VAL A 87 7.29 0.60 -1.75
C VAL A 87 7.23 -0.62 -0.83
N TYR A 88 8.36 -1.26 -0.52
CA TYR A 88 8.39 -2.39 0.42
C TYR A 88 8.37 -1.93 1.87
N GLY A 89 8.95 -0.77 2.19
CA GLY A 89 8.83 -0.15 3.51
C GLY A 89 7.38 0.19 3.85
N ALA A 90 6.60 0.67 2.86
CA ALA A 90 5.18 0.88 3.02
C ALA A 90 4.43 -0.41 3.39
N LEU A 91 4.71 -1.53 2.71
CA LEU A 91 4.13 -2.84 3.04
C LEU A 91 4.40 -3.20 4.52
N VAL A 92 5.65 -3.08 4.97
CA VAL A 92 6.03 -3.40 6.36
C VAL A 92 5.24 -2.53 7.34
N LEU A 93 5.17 -1.22 7.13
CA LEU A 93 4.42 -0.33 8.01
C LEU A 93 2.92 -0.65 8.04
N THR A 94 2.32 -0.99 6.89
CA THR A 94 0.91 -1.39 6.84
C THR A 94 0.62 -2.71 7.54
N LEU A 95 1.61 -3.58 7.72
CA LEU A 95 1.45 -4.82 8.50
C LEU A 95 1.38 -4.59 10.01
N PHE A 96 2.05 -3.56 10.52
CA PHE A 96 2.00 -3.21 11.94
C PHE A 96 0.76 -2.40 12.33
N ALA A 97 0.10 -1.75 11.36
CA ALA A 97 -1.06 -0.89 11.63
C ALA A 97 -2.31 -1.61 12.19
N PRO A 98 -2.72 -2.81 11.72
CA PRO A 98 -3.92 -3.50 12.22
C PRO A 98 -3.83 -3.80 13.71
N LEU A 99 -2.70 -4.35 14.17
CA LEU A 99 -2.49 -4.70 15.57
C LEU A 99 -2.52 -3.45 16.46
N SER A 100 -1.82 -2.38 16.05
CA SER A 100 -1.79 -1.12 16.77
C SER A 100 -3.18 -0.46 16.85
N LEU A 101 -3.98 -0.49 15.78
CA LEU A 101 -5.34 0.06 15.77
C LEU A 101 -6.29 -0.74 16.65
N LEU A 102 -6.20 -2.08 16.61
CA LEU A 102 -7.01 -2.96 17.46
C LEU A 102 -6.71 -2.76 18.94
N LEU A 103 -5.43 -2.71 19.31
CA LEU A 103 -4.99 -2.45 20.69
C LEU A 103 -5.40 -1.06 21.17
N ALA A 104 -5.20 -0.03 20.34
CA ALA A 104 -5.61 1.34 20.65
C ALA A 104 -7.12 1.46 20.86
N TRP A 105 -7.91 0.72 20.08
CA TRP A 105 -9.36 0.68 20.22
C TRP A 105 -9.80 -0.04 21.49
N CYS A 106 -9.31 -1.25 21.76
CA CYS A 106 -9.65 -2.00 22.99
C CYS A 106 -9.25 -1.23 24.26
N ASN A 107 -8.10 -0.56 24.25
CA ASN A 107 -7.60 0.17 25.42
C ASN A 107 -8.06 1.64 25.47
N SER A 108 -8.80 2.12 24.46
CA SER A 108 -9.12 3.55 24.29
C SER A 108 -7.88 4.46 24.38
N ASP A 109 -6.73 3.95 23.92
CA ASP A 109 -5.43 4.63 24.01
C ASP A 109 -5.24 5.55 22.80
N LYS A 110 -5.38 6.86 23.07
CA LYS A 110 -5.24 7.91 22.06
C LYS A 110 -3.83 8.03 21.52
N GLU A 111 -2.80 7.74 22.31
CA GLU A 111 -1.41 7.85 21.87
C GLU A 111 -1.05 6.67 20.95
N GLN A 112 -1.50 5.45 21.28
CA GLN A 112 -1.38 4.31 20.37
C GLN A 112 -2.16 4.53 19.07
N TRP A 113 -3.35 5.13 19.14
CA TRP A 113 -4.12 5.47 17.94
C TRP A 113 -3.37 6.45 17.03
N LYS A 114 -2.82 7.54 17.60
CA LYS A 114 -2.00 8.51 16.86
C LYS A 114 -0.77 7.86 16.25
N LEU A 115 -0.11 6.97 16.98
CA LEU A 115 1.05 6.22 16.50
C LEU A 115 0.68 5.33 15.31
N ALA A 116 -0.47 4.63 15.38
CA ALA A 116 -0.97 3.82 14.28
C ALA A 116 -1.31 4.67 13.03
N VAL A 117 -1.96 5.83 13.22
CA VAL A 117 -2.18 6.81 12.14
C VAL A 117 -0.85 7.32 11.58
N GLY A 118 0.17 7.51 12.42
CA GLY A 118 1.52 7.86 12.01
C GLY A 118 2.16 6.80 11.11
N PHE A 119 2.03 5.51 11.44
CA PHE A 119 2.49 4.42 10.57
C PHE A 119 1.78 4.42 9.22
N LEU A 120 0.46 4.61 9.21
CA LEU A 120 -0.32 4.69 7.96
C LEU A 120 0.10 5.88 7.09
N ALA A 121 0.29 7.04 7.70
CA ALA A 121 0.75 8.25 7.00
C ALA A 121 2.16 8.05 6.41
N ALA A 122 3.10 7.52 7.19
CA ALA A 122 4.44 7.20 6.72
C ALA A 122 4.41 6.18 5.58
N ALA A 123 3.57 5.14 5.68
CA ALA A 123 3.39 4.16 4.61
C ALA A 123 2.86 4.81 3.31
N SER A 124 1.90 5.74 3.41
CA SER A 124 1.34 6.45 2.25
C SER A 124 2.38 7.32 1.55
N VAL A 125 3.21 8.03 2.34
CA VAL A 125 4.31 8.85 1.80
C VAL A 125 5.35 7.95 1.13
N LEU A 126 5.75 6.85 1.77
CA LEU A 126 6.74 5.92 1.21
C LEU A 126 6.25 5.21 -0.05
N LEU A 127 4.97 4.79 -0.09
CA LEU A 127 4.38 4.13 -1.26
C LEU A 127 4.29 5.09 -2.45
N SER A 128 3.73 6.29 -2.24
CA SER A 128 3.60 7.31 -3.31
C SER A 128 4.96 7.81 -3.81
N SER A 129 5.90 8.09 -2.90
CA SER A 129 7.24 8.53 -3.29
C SER A 129 8.04 7.43 -3.98
N GLY A 130 8.01 6.19 -3.45
CA GLY A 130 8.73 5.06 -4.05
C GLY A 130 8.17 4.68 -5.42
N LEU A 131 6.83 4.65 -5.56
CA LEU A 131 6.19 4.39 -6.84
C LEU A 131 6.41 5.53 -7.83
N GLY A 132 6.28 6.79 -7.40
CA GLY A 132 6.51 7.97 -8.23
C GLY A 132 7.96 8.06 -8.73
N LEU A 133 8.92 7.77 -7.85
CA LEU A 133 10.34 7.71 -8.21
C LEU A 133 10.61 6.59 -9.22
N PHE A 134 10.03 5.40 -9.03
CA PHE A 134 10.19 4.32 -10.01
C PHE A 134 9.59 4.70 -11.36
N LEU A 135 8.37 5.25 -11.37
CA LEU A 135 7.68 5.69 -12.58
C LEU A 135 8.48 6.74 -13.34
N SER A 136 9.12 7.70 -12.66
CA SER A 136 9.91 8.72 -13.34
C SER A 136 11.10 8.13 -14.10
N TYR A 137 11.71 7.05 -13.60
CA TYR A 137 12.79 6.35 -14.31
C TYR A 137 12.31 5.51 -15.49
N VAL A 138 11.12 4.90 -15.38
CA VAL A 138 10.61 3.97 -16.40
C VAL A 138 9.61 4.59 -17.37
N TRP A 139 9.28 5.87 -17.19
CA TRP A 139 8.22 6.59 -17.93
C TRP A 139 8.36 6.46 -19.45
N LYS A 140 9.60 6.47 -19.96
CA LYS A 140 9.88 6.35 -21.39
C LYS A 140 9.47 5.02 -22.02
N TRP A 141 9.33 3.96 -21.22
CA TRP A 141 8.95 2.62 -21.68
C TRP A 141 7.53 2.23 -21.27
N VAL A 142 6.97 2.86 -20.23
CA VAL A 142 5.65 2.53 -19.72
C VAL A 142 4.60 3.42 -20.39
N ARG A 143 3.73 2.80 -21.21
CA ARG A 143 2.46 3.43 -21.61
C ARG A 143 1.37 3.03 -20.63
N LEU A 144 0.44 3.96 -20.36
CA LEU A 144 -0.71 3.71 -19.47
C LEU A 144 -1.54 2.48 -19.89
N SER A 145 -1.62 2.19 -21.19
CA SER A 145 -2.33 1.03 -21.72
C SER A 145 -1.64 -0.32 -21.45
N LEU A 146 -0.36 -0.30 -21.06
CA LEU A 146 0.44 -1.50 -20.77
C LEU A 146 0.53 -1.80 -19.26
N LEU A 147 -0.08 -0.95 -18.43
CA LEU A 147 -0.07 -1.13 -16.97
C LEU A 147 -0.84 -2.39 -16.59
N GLY A 148 -0.13 -3.30 -15.95
CA GLY A 148 -0.64 -4.58 -15.51
C GLY A 148 -1.43 -4.49 -14.19
N PRO A 149 -1.99 -5.63 -13.75
CA PRO A 149 -2.77 -5.71 -12.52
C PRO A 149 -1.96 -5.32 -11.27
N GLY A 150 -0.64 -5.51 -11.28
CA GLY A 150 0.24 -5.09 -10.18
C GLY A 150 0.24 -3.58 -9.97
N PHE A 151 0.30 -2.78 -11.04
CA PHE A 151 0.20 -1.33 -10.95
C PHE A 151 -1.16 -0.88 -10.44
N LEU A 152 -2.24 -1.47 -10.96
CA LEU A 152 -3.59 -1.14 -10.54
C LEU A 152 -3.80 -1.44 -9.05
N ALA A 153 -3.27 -2.57 -8.58
CA ALA A 153 -3.30 -2.93 -7.16
C ALA A 153 -2.52 -1.93 -6.29
N LEU A 154 -1.35 -1.43 -6.73
CA LEU A 154 -0.59 -0.39 -6.00
C LEU A 154 -1.34 0.94 -5.96
N GLY A 155 -1.95 1.36 -7.07
CA GLY A 155 -2.77 2.56 -7.13
C GLY A 155 -4.00 2.47 -6.23
N CYS A 156 -4.71 1.35 -6.25
CA CYS A 156 -5.83 1.07 -5.36
C CYS A 156 -5.37 1.03 -3.88
N ALA A 157 -4.24 0.40 -3.58
CA ALA A 157 -3.69 0.36 -2.23
C ALA A 157 -3.39 1.78 -1.71
N GLN A 158 -2.79 2.64 -2.54
CA GLN A 158 -2.53 4.03 -2.18
C GLN A 158 -3.83 4.82 -1.93
N ALA A 159 -4.83 4.69 -2.80
CA ALA A 159 -6.12 5.37 -2.64
C ALA A 159 -6.86 4.91 -1.36
N LEU A 160 -6.90 3.60 -1.11
CA LEU A 160 -7.52 3.03 0.09
C LEU A 160 -6.75 3.36 1.36
N LEU A 161 -5.42 3.49 1.29
CA LEU A 161 -4.61 3.92 2.42
C LEU A 161 -4.88 5.38 2.79
N ILE A 162 -5.06 6.27 1.81
CA ILE A 162 -5.49 7.66 2.05
C ILE A 162 -6.88 7.67 2.68
N LEU A 163 -7.82 6.89 2.15
CA LEU A 163 -9.17 6.76 2.70
C LEU A 163 -9.14 6.27 4.16
N LEU A 164 -8.31 5.27 4.46
CA LEU A 164 -8.11 4.72 5.79
C LEU A 164 -7.56 5.77 6.76
N ILE A 165 -6.56 6.56 6.34
CA ILE A 165 -6.03 7.67 7.15
C ILE A 165 -7.14 8.69 7.44
N MET A 166 -7.90 9.10 6.43
CA MET A 166 -9.01 10.05 6.63
C MET A 166 -10.06 9.50 7.58
N ALA A 167 -10.44 8.23 7.44
CA ALA A 167 -11.38 7.57 8.34
C ALA A 167 -10.84 7.49 9.77
N ALA A 168 -9.57 7.11 9.96
CA ALA A 168 -8.95 6.99 11.28
C ALA A 168 -8.81 8.35 12.00
N VAL A 169 -8.63 9.44 11.24
CA VAL A 169 -8.61 10.81 11.79
C VAL A 169 -10.01 11.33 12.09
N ALA A 170 -10.99 11.06 11.23
CA ALA A 170 -12.37 11.52 11.39
C ALA A 170 -13.13 10.76 12.50
N PHE A 171 -12.80 9.48 12.71
CA PHE A 171 -13.43 8.59 13.68
C PHE A 171 -12.41 8.04 14.68
N PRO A 172 -11.82 8.89 15.54
CA PRO A 172 -10.95 8.41 16.60
C PRO A 172 -11.74 7.60 17.62
N PRO A 173 -11.09 6.69 18.38
CA PRO A 173 -11.73 5.96 19.45
C PRO A 173 -12.34 6.96 20.43
N ARG A 174 -13.68 6.90 20.58
CA ARG A 174 -14.37 7.68 21.60
C ARG A 174 -13.92 7.14 22.95
N ALA A 175 -13.48 8.04 23.82
CA ALA A 175 -13.31 7.72 25.24
C ALA A 175 -14.72 7.57 25.84
N GLU A 176 -15.40 6.47 25.55
CA GLU A 176 -16.73 6.22 26.12
C GLU A 176 -16.55 5.49 27.45
N LYS A 177 -16.68 6.27 28.53
CA LYS A 177 -17.34 5.82 29.75
C LYS A 177 -18.72 5.28 29.36
N ASP A 178 -18.79 4.06 28.85
CA ASP A 178 -20.00 3.27 29.02
C ASP A 178 -19.64 1.81 29.19
N LYS A 179 -19.65 1.40 30.47
CA LYS A 179 -19.62 0.01 30.89
C LYS A 179 -20.88 -0.67 30.35
N SER A 180 -20.87 -1.14 29.11
CA SER A 180 -21.78 -2.22 28.72
C SER A 180 -21.22 -3.08 27.60
N ARG A 181 -20.49 -4.12 28.03
CA ARG A 181 -20.30 -5.41 27.35
C ARG A 181 -19.74 -5.34 25.92
N LEU A 182 -18.42 -5.14 25.83
CA LEU A 182 -17.60 -6.07 25.05
C LEU A 182 -16.77 -6.86 26.05
N GLU A 183 -17.40 -7.86 26.68
CA GLU A 183 -16.63 -8.94 27.30
C GLU A 183 -16.07 -9.77 26.14
N SER A 184 -14.74 -9.87 26.10
CA SER A 184 -13.87 -10.36 25.01
C SER A 184 -13.59 -9.39 23.86
N CYS A 185 -12.61 -8.49 24.11
CA CYS A 185 -11.37 -8.58 23.33
C CYS A 185 -10.63 -9.84 23.84
#